data_AF-A0A127B8A3-F1
#
_entry.id   AF-A0A127B8A3-F1
#
_cell.length_a   1.000
_cell.length_b   1.000
_cell.length_c   1.000
_cell.angle_alpha   90.00
_cell.angle_beta   90.00
_cell.angle_gamma   90.00
#
_symmetry.space_group_name_H-M   'P 1'
#
loop_
_entity.id
_entity.type
_entity.pdbx_description
1 polymer ?
#
loop_
_entity_poly.entity_id
_entity_poly.type
_entity_poly.pdbx_seq_one_letter_code
_entity_poly.pdbx_strand_id
1 'polypeptide(L)'
;MVAIKSFGEAVSFLTSNPRVILVPLIFLLILAPINTYVQKDNVLKSLENLEKGSIILEEHGANEELTSEQLRALLIVALLYMLFLSAAQYSVTIYTHRRRLGEDLGIGDALISGLENVIPAFIVTLISVIILGLIAIIIAVPFSIIIGIGAIGGSEGMITVGMLALLAVEFFAITFFGGAASVIFPAYVVNNSIRRGIEEFLLPLRKPKSTLGFGLLLMLTVFTLYIVASIFVFLPLIFSRSLAGLLLGALLQAPVMALLHAFTSVASLSFYENLREELLNQAQSIMTDVRTY
;
A
#
# COMPACT_ATOMS: atom_id res chain seq x y z
N MET A 1 -20.65 -1.98 -10.17
CA MET A 1 -21.03 -1.82 -8.74
C MET A 1 -20.08 -2.54 -7.78
N VAL A 2 -19.23 -3.47 -8.24
CA VAL A 2 -18.31 -4.25 -7.37
C VAL A 2 -17.38 -3.38 -6.50
N ALA A 3 -16.73 -2.35 -7.06
CA ALA A 3 -15.82 -1.49 -6.29
C ALA A 3 -16.46 -0.88 -5.03
N ILE A 4 -17.63 -0.25 -5.19
CA ILE A 4 -18.35 0.41 -4.08
C ILE A 4 -18.86 -0.62 -3.07
N LYS A 5 -19.38 -1.76 -3.55
CA LYS A 5 -19.81 -2.89 -2.69
C LYS A 5 -18.65 -3.35 -1.80
N SER A 6 -17.48 -3.62 -2.39
CA SER A 6 -16.29 -4.08 -1.66
C SER A 6 -15.78 -3.06 -0.64
N PHE A 7 -15.82 -1.76 -0.97
CA PHE A 7 -15.47 -0.69 -0.03
C PHE A 7 -16.46 -0.61 1.14
N GLY A 8 -17.76 -0.65 0.86
CA GLY A 8 -18.80 -0.62 1.90
C GLY A 8 -18.73 -1.83 2.83
N GLU A 9 -18.47 -3.02 2.28
CA GLU A 9 -18.24 -4.24 3.05
C GLU A 9 -17.00 -4.14 3.95
N ALA A 10 -15.92 -3.50 3.49
CA ALA A 10 -14.72 -3.31 4.30
C ALA A 10 -14.98 -2.39 5.49
N VAL A 11 -15.69 -1.28 5.28
CA VAL A 11 -16.12 -0.38 6.36
C VAL A 11 -17.04 -1.11 7.34
N SER A 12 -18.07 -1.81 6.84
CA SER A 12 -19.01 -2.56 7.66
C SER A 12 -18.33 -3.66 8.50
N PHE A 13 -17.36 -4.36 7.90
CA PHE A 13 -16.62 -5.41 8.59
C PHE A 13 -15.76 -4.84 9.72
N LEU A 14 -15.01 -3.77 9.47
CA LEU A 14 -14.13 -3.18 10.50
C LEU A 14 -14.90 -2.48 11.62
N THR A 15 -16.04 -1.85 11.31
CA THR A 15 -16.92 -1.26 12.33
C THR A 15 -17.53 -2.35 13.22
N SER A 16 -17.86 -3.50 12.65
CA SER A 16 -18.37 -4.66 13.41
C SER A 16 -17.28 -5.43 14.16
N ASN A 17 -16.02 -5.35 13.70
CA ASN A 17 -14.88 -6.08 14.27
C ASN A 17 -13.67 -5.15 14.52
N PRO A 18 -13.81 -4.13 15.40
CA PRO A 18 -12.77 -3.10 15.59
C PRO A 18 -11.46 -3.66 16.15
N ARG A 19 -11.53 -4.81 16.85
CA ARG A 19 -10.35 -5.47 17.43
C ARG A 19 -9.36 -5.96 16.38
N VAL A 20 -9.77 -6.12 15.11
CA VAL A 20 -8.86 -6.51 14.01
C VAL A 20 -7.74 -5.49 13.81
N ILE A 21 -7.97 -4.22 14.13
CA ILE A 21 -6.97 -3.14 14.05
C ILE A 21 -5.80 -3.39 15.01
N LEU A 22 -6.01 -4.14 16.09
CA LEU A 22 -4.95 -4.47 17.05
C LEU A 22 -3.84 -5.30 16.41
N VAL A 23 -4.14 -6.09 15.37
CA VAL A 23 -3.17 -6.96 14.71
C VAL A 23 -2.02 -6.13 14.09
N PRO A 24 -2.27 -5.23 13.11
CA PRO A 24 -1.20 -4.39 12.59
C PRO A 24 -0.65 -3.41 13.63
N LEU A 25 -1.44 -3.00 14.64
CA LEU A 25 -0.96 -2.11 15.69
C LEU A 25 0.19 -2.73 16.50
N ILE A 26 0.08 -4.01 16.90
CA ILE A 26 1.13 -4.71 17.65
C ILE A 26 2.46 -4.65 16.88
N PHE A 27 2.43 -4.97 15.59
CA PHE A 27 3.62 -4.94 14.74
C PHE A 27 4.18 -3.52 14.59
N LEU A 28 3.32 -2.53 14.36
CA LEU A 28 3.73 -1.13 14.23
C LEU A 28 4.36 -0.58 15.53
N LEU A 29 3.85 -0.97 16.70
CA LEU A 29 4.41 -0.57 17.99
C LEU A 29 5.78 -1.19 18.25
N ILE A 30 6.00 -2.44 17.83
CA ILE A 30 7.33 -3.09 17.88
C ILE A 30 8.32 -2.38 16.94
N LEU A 31 7.85 -1.98 15.76
CA LEU A 31 8.67 -1.32 14.75
C LEU A 31 8.98 0.14 15.06
N ALA A 32 8.11 0.84 15.77
CA ALA A 32 8.26 2.26 16.10
C ALA A 32 9.64 2.61 16.68
N PRO A 33 10.16 1.98 17.76
CA PRO A 33 11.47 2.32 18.31
C PRO A 33 12.62 2.04 17.34
N ILE A 34 12.53 0.94 16.58
CA ILE A 34 13.55 0.57 15.57
C ILE A 34 13.61 1.65 14.49
N ASN A 35 12.45 2.06 13.99
CA ASN A 35 12.32 3.07 12.96
C ASN A 35 12.82 4.45 13.44
N THR A 36 12.40 4.87 14.62
CA THR A 36 12.85 6.13 15.23
C THR A 36 14.36 6.14 15.40
N TYR A 37 14.97 5.04 15.87
CA TYR A 37 16.41 4.97 16.07
C TYR A 37 17.19 5.12 14.76
N VAL A 38 16.71 4.51 13.67
CA VAL A 38 17.37 4.60 12.35
C VAL A 38 17.14 5.95 11.69
N GLN A 39 15.98 6.58 11.88
CA GLN A 39 15.64 7.86 11.25
C GLN A 39 16.14 9.09 12.01
N LYS A 40 16.57 8.94 13.28
CA LYS A 40 16.91 10.07 14.17
C LYS A 40 17.89 11.05 13.53
N ASP A 41 18.94 10.55 12.87
CA ASP A 41 20.02 11.40 12.38
C ASP A 41 19.63 12.15 11.10
N ASN A 42 18.73 11.58 10.28
CA ASN A 42 18.28 12.19 9.03
C ASN A 42 17.19 13.23 9.27
N VAL A 43 16.18 12.88 10.07
CA VAL A 43 15.03 13.76 10.33
C VAL A 43 15.44 14.97 11.17
N LEU A 44 16.31 14.79 12.17
CA LEU A 44 16.76 15.90 13.02
C LEU A 44 17.67 16.87 12.26
N LYS A 45 18.56 16.38 11.39
CA LYS A 45 19.40 17.24 10.53
C LYS A 45 18.57 18.06 9.55
N SER A 46 17.59 17.44 8.88
CA SER A 46 16.68 18.13 7.97
C SER A 46 15.90 19.26 8.67
N LEU A 47 15.42 19.02 9.90
CA LEU A 47 14.73 20.03 10.69
C LEU A 47 15.66 21.17 11.16
N GLU A 48 16.91 20.86 11.50
CA GLU A 48 17.92 21.86 11.88
C GLU A 48 18.28 22.77 10.70
N ASN A 49 18.36 22.23 9.49
CA ASN A 49 18.60 22.99 8.26
C ASN A 49 17.45 23.96 7.94
N LEU A 50 16.20 23.56 8.19
CA LEU A 50 15.02 24.41 8.02
C LEU A 50 14.99 25.60 9.00
N GLU A 51 15.55 25.45 10.20
CA GLU A 51 15.57 26.49 11.24
C GLU A 51 16.69 27.52 11.03
N LYS A 52 17.78 27.13 10.37
CA LYS A 52 18.91 28.04 10.04
C LYS A 52 18.60 29.10 8.99
N GLY A 53 17.35 29.17 8.50
CA GLY A 53 16.84 30.35 7.79
C GLY A 53 17.48 30.60 6.41
N SER A 54 18.17 29.62 5.83
CA SER A 54 18.53 29.69 4.41
C SER A 54 17.27 29.43 3.58
N ILE A 55 16.47 30.47 3.37
CA ILE A 55 15.57 30.59 2.20
C ILE A 55 16.46 30.77 0.97
N ILE A 56 17.33 29.81 0.72
CA ILE A 56 17.76 29.49 -0.62
C ILE A 56 16.81 28.37 -0.96
N LEU A 57 15.78 28.68 -1.76
CA LEU A 57 15.22 27.66 -2.66
C LEU A 57 16.44 27.13 -3.40
N GLU A 58 17.02 26.05 -2.90
CA GLU A 58 18.18 25.43 -3.50
C GLU A 58 17.83 25.18 -4.96
N GLU A 59 18.49 25.93 -5.83
CA GLU A 59 18.50 25.75 -7.28
C GLU A 59 19.00 24.33 -7.65
N HIS A 60 19.42 23.54 -6.65
CA HIS A 60 19.78 22.14 -6.68
C HIS A 60 19.02 21.44 -5.55
N GLY A 61 17.76 21.10 -5.77
CA GLY A 61 16.88 20.62 -4.71
C GLY A 61 17.48 19.50 -3.87
N ALA A 62 17.55 19.70 -2.56
CA ALA A 62 17.61 18.68 -1.51
C ALA A 62 18.49 17.46 -1.83
N ASN A 63 19.70 17.67 -2.33
CA ASN A 63 20.69 16.60 -2.49
C ASN A 63 21.54 16.49 -1.22
N GLU A 64 20.93 16.25 -0.07
CA GLU A 64 21.65 15.49 0.95
C GLU A 64 21.69 14.04 0.46
N GLU A 65 22.71 13.73 -0.36
CA GLU A 65 22.95 12.37 -0.83
C GLU A 65 23.11 11.46 0.40
N LEU A 66 22.13 10.57 0.59
CA LEU A 66 22.20 9.55 1.63
C LEU A 66 23.46 8.73 1.42
N THR A 67 24.26 8.56 2.48
CA THR A 67 25.45 7.72 2.40
C THR A 67 25.04 6.28 2.08
N SER A 68 25.93 5.50 1.47
CA SER A 68 25.67 4.09 1.16
C SER A 68 25.28 3.28 2.40
N GLU A 69 25.82 3.63 3.57
CA GLU A 69 25.47 3.04 4.86
C GLU A 69 24.04 3.41 5.29
N GLN A 70 23.63 4.67 5.13
CA GLN A 70 22.27 5.13 5.42
C GLN A 70 21.25 4.46 4.49
N LEU A 71 21.54 4.36 3.19
CA LEU A 71 20.69 3.66 2.22
C LEU A 71 20.53 2.18 2.59
N ARG A 72 21.63 1.51 2.97
CA ARG A 72 21.59 0.11 3.41
C ARG A 72 20.77 -0.05 4.69
N ALA A 73 20.93 0.84 5.66
CA ALA A 73 20.14 0.82 6.89
C ALA A 73 18.65 1.01 6.62
N LEU A 74 18.28 1.98 5.78
CA LEU A 74 16.89 2.22 5.37
C LEU A 74 16.30 1.03 4.63
N LEU A 75 17.07 0.39 3.73
CA LEU A 75 16.64 -0.80 3.01
C LEU A 75 16.40 -1.98 3.95
N ILE A 76 17.28 -2.22 4.93
CA ILE A 76 17.09 -3.27 5.95
C ILE A 76 15.82 -2.99 6.76
N VAL A 77 15.60 -1.74 7.19
CA VAL A 77 14.39 -1.35 7.92
C VAL A 77 13.15 -1.53 7.06
N ALA A 78 13.18 -1.13 5.79
CA ALA A 78 12.06 -1.29 4.86
C ALA A 78 11.70 -2.77 4.65
N LEU A 79 12.69 -3.64 4.46
CA LEU A 79 12.48 -5.08 4.35
C LEU A 79 11.91 -5.69 5.64
N LEU A 80 12.39 -5.22 6.80
CA LEU A 80 11.89 -5.67 8.08
C LEU A 80 10.44 -5.20 8.30
N TYR A 81 10.12 -3.95 7.97
CA TYR A 81 8.74 -3.43 7.94
C TYR A 81 7.84 -4.29 7.06
N MET A 82 8.30 -4.57 5.85
CA MET A 82 7.58 -5.39 4.89
C MET A 82 7.33 -6.79 5.45
N LEU A 83 8.33 -7.43 6.05
CA LEU A 83 8.20 -8.74 6.69
C LEU A 83 7.12 -8.77 7.78
N PHE A 84 7.18 -7.84 8.74
CA PHE A 84 6.23 -7.78 9.85
C PHE A 84 4.82 -7.38 9.38
N LEU A 85 4.72 -6.44 8.44
CA LEU A 85 3.42 -6.03 7.89
C LEU A 85 2.81 -7.10 6.99
N SER A 86 3.61 -7.96 6.35
CA SER A 86 3.11 -9.15 5.64
C SER A 86 2.48 -10.15 6.60
N ALA A 87 3.05 -10.37 7.79
CA ALA A 87 2.41 -11.18 8.84
C ALA A 87 1.08 -10.56 9.30
N ALA A 88 1.05 -9.24 9.50
CA ALA A 88 -0.17 -8.52 9.85
C ALA A 88 -1.24 -8.64 8.75
N GLN A 89 -0.86 -8.45 7.49
CA GLN A 89 -1.73 -8.55 6.33
C GLN A 89 -2.31 -9.96 6.19
N TYR A 90 -1.49 -11.00 6.40
CA TYR A 90 -1.96 -12.39 6.42
C TYR A 90 -2.99 -12.59 7.53
N SER A 91 -2.65 -12.21 8.76
CA SER A 91 -3.51 -12.36 9.95
C SER A 91 -4.87 -11.70 9.75
N VAL A 92 -4.90 -10.46 9.26
CA VAL A 92 -6.16 -9.73 9.01
C VAL A 92 -6.96 -10.41 7.89
N THR A 93 -6.30 -10.79 6.80
CA THR A 93 -6.96 -11.39 5.64
C THR A 93 -7.58 -12.74 6.01
N ILE A 94 -6.84 -13.63 6.68
CA ILE A 94 -7.34 -14.96 7.07
C ILE A 94 -8.46 -14.84 8.11
N TYR A 95 -8.32 -13.94 9.09
CA TYR A 95 -9.36 -13.67 10.08
C TYR A 95 -10.65 -13.23 9.40
N THR A 96 -10.55 -12.28 8.47
CA THR A 96 -11.71 -11.73 7.76
C THR A 96 -12.38 -12.81 6.91
N HIS A 97 -11.61 -13.59 6.16
CA HIS A 97 -12.12 -14.65 5.31
C HIS A 97 -12.85 -15.73 6.13
N ARG A 98 -12.21 -16.22 7.20
CA ARG A 98 -12.77 -17.24 8.09
C ARG A 98 -14.02 -16.75 8.81
N ARG A 99 -14.03 -15.48 9.25
CA ARG A 99 -15.20 -14.89 9.90
C ARG A 99 -16.39 -14.75 8.95
N ARG A 100 -16.15 -14.46 7.66
CA ARG A 100 -17.20 -14.44 6.62
C ARG A 100 -17.79 -15.82 6.34
N LEU A 101 -17.00 -16.89 6.52
CA LEU A 101 -17.47 -18.27 6.45
C LEU A 101 -18.25 -18.73 7.70
N GLY A 102 -18.43 -17.85 8.69
CA GLY A 102 -19.13 -18.17 9.94
C GLY A 102 -18.26 -18.90 10.97
N GLU A 103 -16.94 -18.96 10.76
CA GLU A 103 -16.01 -19.59 11.69
C GLU A 103 -15.69 -18.65 12.88
N ASP A 104 -15.54 -19.23 14.07
CA ASP A 104 -15.16 -18.51 15.28
C ASP A 104 -13.66 -18.58 15.52
N LEU A 105 -12.90 -17.91 14.64
CA LEU A 105 -11.46 -17.78 14.77
C LEU A 105 -11.13 -16.64 15.75
N GLY A 106 -10.33 -16.92 16.77
CA GLY A 106 -9.79 -15.90 17.65
C GLY A 106 -8.80 -14.98 16.94
N ILE A 107 -8.69 -13.72 17.39
CA ILE A 107 -7.66 -12.80 16.87
C ILE A 107 -6.24 -13.30 17.20
N GLY A 108 -6.08 -13.97 18.34
CA GLY A 108 -4.83 -14.63 18.72
C GLY A 108 -4.45 -15.73 17.72
N ASP A 109 -5.41 -16.57 17.31
CA ASP A 109 -5.17 -17.64 16.34
C ASP A 109 -4.82 -17.08 14.97
N ALA A 110 -5.47 -15.97 14.58
CA ALA A 110 -5.13 -15.26 13.35
C ALA A 110 -3.71 -14.67 13.37
N LEU A 111 -3.28 -14.11 14.51
CA LEU A 111 -1.91 -13.62 14.71
C LEU A 111 -0.89 -14.74 14.61
N ILE A 112 -1.14 -15.89 15.26
CA ILE A 112 -0.28 -17.07 15.18
C ILE A 112 -0.19 -17.54 13.73
N SER A 113 -1.33 -17.64 13.04
CA SER A 113 -1.37 -18.02 11.62
C SER A 113 -0.54 -17.09 10.73
N GLY A 114 -0.58 -15.77 10.99
CA GLY A 114 0.24 -14.80 10.27
C GLY A 114 1.72 -14.90 10.55
N LEU A 115 2.12 -15.23 11.78
CA LEU A 115 3.53 -15.48 12.13
C LEU A 115 4.05 -16.78 11.49
N GLU A 116 3.24 -17.84 11.50
CA GLU A 116 3.58 -19.12 10.84
C GLU A 116 3.76 -18.95 9.33
N ASN A 117 2.98 -18.05 8.72
CA ASN A 117 3.00 -17.78 7.28
C ASN A 117 3.76 -16.49 6.91
N VAL A 118 4.61 -15.97 7.81
CA VAL A 118 5.29 -14.69 7.57
C VAL A 118 6.19 -14.71 6.34
N ILE A 119 6.95 -15.79 6.14
CA ILE A 119 7.87 -15.93 5.00
C ILE A 119 7.11 -16.00 3.66
N PRO A 120 6.14 -16.90 3.46
CA PRO A 120 5.40 -16.93 2.20
C PRO A 120 4.57 -15.65 1.99
N ALA A 121 3.98 -15.07 3.03
CA ALA A 121 3.29 -13.77 2.93
C ALA A 121 4.25 -12.66 2.48
N PHE A 122 5.45 -12.60 3.04
CA PHE A 122 6.48 -11.63 2.64
C PHE A 122 6.88 -11.79 1.18
N ILE A 123 7.07 -13.02 0.70
CA ILE A 123 7.38 -13.29 -0.71
C ILE A 123 6.25 -12.79 -1.62
N VAL A 124 4.99 -13.01 -1.25
CA VAL A 124 3.83 -12.55 -2.04
C VAL A 124 3.74 -11.03 -2.07
N THR A 125 3.95 -10.36 -0.93
CA THR A 125 4.01 -8.90 -0.88
C THR A 125 5.18 -8.38 -1.74
N LEU A 126 6.35 -9.04 -1.69
CA LEU A 126 7.52 -8.65 -2.49
C LEU A 126 7.24 -8.76 -3.99
N ILE A 127 6.64 -9.87 -4.42
CA ILE A 127 6.23 -10.07 -5.82
C ILE A 127 5.23 -8.98 -6.24
N SER A 128 4.25 -8.66 -5.39
CA SER A 128 3.26 -7.62 -5.69
C SER A 128 3.89 -6.24 -5.88
N VAL A 129 4.86 -5.88 -5.02
CA VAL A 129 5.62 -4.62 -5.13
C VAL A 129 6.49 -4.60 -6.39
N ILE A 130 7.17 -5.71 -6.71
CA ILE A 130 7.98 -5.83 -7.92
C ILE A 130 7.12 -5.68 -9.18
N ILE A 131 5.95 -6.33 -9.23
CA ILE A 131 5.01 -6.20 -10.36
C ILE A 131 4.60 -4.74 -10.55
N LEU A 132 4.20 -4.06 -9.47
CA LEU A 132 3.82 -2.64 -9.54
C LEU A 132 4.99 -1.74 -9.95
N GLY A 133 6.19 -1.99 -9.43
CA GLY A 133 7.40 -1.25 -9.78
C GLY A 133 7.79 -1.42 -11.26
N LEU A 134 7.73 -2.64 -11.79
CA LEU A 134 7.99 -2.91 -13.20
C LEU A 134 6.96 -2.21 -14.11
N ILE A 135 5.69 -2.22 -13.72
CA ILE A 135 4.62 -1.51 -14.45
C ILE A 135 4.90 -0.01 -14.46
N ALA A 136 5.27 0.58 -13.32
CA ALA A 136 5.60 2.00 -13.24
C ALA A 136 6.78 2.35 -14.16
N ILE A 137 7.86 1.55 -14.14
CA ILE A 137 9.03 1.75 -15.00
C ILE A 137 8.65 1.68 -16.48
N ILE A 138 7.91 0.65 -16.90
CA ILE A 138 7.49 0.46 -18.30
C ILE A 138 6.69 1.66 -18.81
N ILE A 139 5.81 2.19 -17.95
CA ILE A 139 4.96 3.34 -18.28
C ILE A 139 5.76 4.63 -18.33
N ALA A 140 6.80 4.77 -17.49
CA ALA A 140 7.65 5.95 -17.46
C ALA A 140 8.54 6.09 -18.70
N VAL A 141 9.04 4.98 -19.27
CA VAL A 141 9.99 4.96 -20.40
C VAL A 141 9.64 5.92 -21.55
N PRO A 142 8.43 5.89 -22.16
CA PRO A 142 8.12 6.78 -23.28
C PRO A 142 8.19 8.27 -22.91
N PHE A 143 7.80 8.64 -21.69
CA PHE A 143 7.86 10.04 -21.25
C PHE A 143 9.27 10.46 -20.87
N SER A 144 10.06 9.56 -20.29
CA SER A 144 11.49 9.78 -20.05
C SER A 144 12.25 10.05 -21.35
N ILE A 145 11.87 9.41 -22.46
CA ILE A 145 12.42 9.71 -23.78
C ILE A 145 12.04 11.13 -24.24
N ILE A 146 10.77 11.52 -24.10
CA ILE A 146 10.31 12.89 -24.46
C ILE A 146 11.08 13.95 -23.64
N ILE A 147 11.22 13.73 -22.33
CA ILE A 147 11.96 14.60 -21.42
C ILE A 147 13.44 14.65 -21.84
N GLY A 148 14.05 13.50 -22.13
CA GLY A 148 15.44 13.40 -22.57
C GLY A 148 15.71 14.15 -23.89
N ILE A 149 14.80 14.03 -24.87
CA ILE A 149 14.88 14.79 -26.13
C ILE A 149 14.75 16.29 -25.86
N GLY A 150 13.82 16.70 -24.99
CA GLY A 150 13.65 18.09 -24.58
C GLY A 150 14.90 18.66 -23.91
N ALA A 151 15.53 17.88 -23.03
CA ALA A 151 16.77 18.26 -22.34
C ALA A 151 17.95 18.42 -23.31
N ILE A 152 18.14 17.46 -24.23
CA ILE A 152 19.20 17.53 -25.25
C ILE A 152 18.96 18.70 -26.22
N GLY A 153 17.69 18.94 -26.58
CA GLY A 153 17.30 20.01 -27.50
C GLY A 153 17.15 21.40 -26.86
N GLY A 154 17.35 21.54 -25.55
CA GLY A 154 17.17 22.81 -24.82
C GLY A 154 15.72 23.34 -24.81
N SER A 155 14.73 22.47 -25.00
CA SER A 155 13.31 22.84 -25.08
C SER A 155 12.60 22.63 -23.74
N GLU A 156 12.47 23.70 -22.95
CA GLU A 156 11.72 23.69 -21.69
C GLU A 156 10.26 23.26 -21.86
N GLY A 157 9.65 23.60 -23.01
CA GLY A 157 8.28 23.19 -23.34
C GLY A 157 8.13 21.68 -23.45
N MET A 158 9.08 20.99 -24.09
CA MET A 158 9.06 19.53 -24.21
C MET A 158 9.31 18.84 -22.87
N ILE A 159 10.21 19.39 -22.04
CA ILE A 159 10.47 18.88 -20.69
C ILE A 159 9.19 18.99 -19.86
N THR A 160 8.56 20.17 -19.83
CA THR A 160 7.34 20.43 -19.04
C THR A 160 6.18 19.54 -19.48
N VAL A 161 5.92 19.44 -20.79
CA VAL A 161 4.86 18.57 -21.33
C VAL A 161 5.15 17.11 -21.03
N GLY A 162 6.40 16.67 -21.18
CA GLY A 162 6.82 15.31 -20.85
C GLY A 162 6.59 14.96 -19.37
N MET A 163 6.95 15.86 -18.46
CA MET A 163 6.74 15.69 -17.02
C MET A 163 5.26 15.66 -16.64
N LEU A 164 4.44 16.58 -17.17
CA LEU A 164 3.00 16.61 -16.91
C LEU A 164 2.30 15.36 -17.43
N ALA A 165 2.68 14.91 -18.63
CA ALA A 165 2.14 13.69 -19.22
C ALA A 165 2.54 12.45 -18.43
N LEU A 166 3.80 12.36 -17.98
CA LEU A 166 4.28 11.29 -17.10
C LEU A 166 3.45 11.24 -15.82
N LEU A 167 3.32 12.36 -15.12
CA LEU A 167 2.59 12.44 -13.85
C LEU A 167 1.12 12.02 -14.01
N ALA A 168 0.45 12.51 -15.05
CA ALA A 168 -0.94 12.17 -15.31
C ALA A 168 -1.10 10.66 -15.60
N VAL A 169 -0.24 10.10 -16.47
CA VAL A 169 -0.33 8.69 -16.86
C VAL A 169 0.06 7.75 -15.73
N GLU A 170 1.12 8.06 -14.98
CA GLU A 170 1.50 7.30 -13.79
C GLU A 170 0.39 7.30 -12.74
N PHE A 171 -0.26 8.44 -12.50
CA PHE A 171 -1.37 8.52 -11.57
C PHE A 171 -2.49 7.52 -11.94
N PHE A 172 -2.97 7.54 -13.18
CA PHE A 172 -4.01 6.61 -13.62
C PHE A 172 -3.53 5.16 -13.65
N ALA A 173 -2.29 4.92 -14.06
CA ALA A 173 -1.71 3.59 -14.13
C ALA A 173 -1.54 2.97 -12.75
N ILE A 174 -0.89 3.66 -11.82
CA ILE A 174 -0.68 3.19 -10.45
C ILE A 174 -2.02 2.96 -9.77
N THR A 175 -3.01 3.82 -10.02
CA THR A 175 -4.37 3.61 -9.53
C THR A 175 -4.97 2.31 -10.03
N PHE A 176 -4.96 2.11 -11.36
CA PHE A 176 -5.54 0.93 -11.99
C PHE A 176 -4.82 -0.36 -11.60
N PHE A 177 -3.50 -0.38 -11.77
CA PHE A 177 -2.67 -1.54 -11.50
C PHE A 177 -2.50 -1.79 -10.00
N GLY A 178 -2.55 -0.77 -9.15
CA GLY A 178 -2.65 -0.90 -7.70
C GLY A 178 -3.96 -1.59 -7.29
N GLY A 179 -5.07 -1.20 -7.91
CA GLY A 179 -6.34 -1.92 -7.78
C GLY A 179 -6.25 -3.38 -8.24
N ALA A 180 -5.57 -3.64 -9.36
CA ALA A 180 -5.37 -5.01 -9.85
C ALA A 180 -4.45 -5.84 -8.94
N ALA A 181 -3.32 -5.30 -8.52
CA ALA A 181 -2.36 -6.00 -7.66
C ALA A 181 -2.92 -6.28 -6.25
N SER A 182 -3.91 -5.50 -5.80
CA SER A 182 -4.55 -5.71 -4.50
C SER A 182 -5.16 -7.11 -4.33
N VAL A 183 -5.56 -7.79 -5.40
CA VAL A 183 -6.17 -9.14 -5.30
C VAL A 183 -5.16 -10.27 -5.12
N ILE A 184 -3.87 -10.03 -5.42
CA ILE A 184 -2.83 -11.07 -5.39
C ILE A 184 -2.72 -11.67 -4.00
N PHE A 185 -2.64 -10.82 -2.97
CA PHE A 185 -2.43 -11.26 -1.60
C PHE A 185 -3.66 -12.00 -1.03
N PRO A 186 -4.90 -11.47 -1.13
CA PRO A 186 -6.10 -12.22 -0.75
C PRO A 186 -6.24 -13.55 -1.49
N ALA A 187 -5.98 -13.59 -2.79
CA ALA A 187 -6.03 -14.83 -3.57
C ALA A 187 -5.03 -15.87 -3.05
N TYR A 188 -3.82 -15.45 -2.68
CA TYR A 188 -2.83 -16.31 -2.02
C TYR A 188 -3.37 -16.87 -0.70
N VAL A 189 -3.93 -16.02 0.17
CA VAL A 189 -4.42 -16.43 1.51
C VAL A 189 -5.59 -17.41 1.39
N VAL A 190 -6.58 -17.10 0.55
CA VAL A 190 -7.78 -17.93 0.37
C VAL A 190 -7.43 -19.29 -0.24
N ASN A 191 -6.49 -19.32 -1.19
CA ASN A 191 -6.15 -20.55 -1.91
C ASN A 191 -4.94 -21.30 -1.34
N ASN A 192 -4.26 -20.74 -0.32
CA ASN A 192 -3.00 -21.22 0.23
C ASN A 192 -1.94 -21.53 -0.86
N SER A 193 -1.85 -20.69 -1.90
CA SER A 193 -0.97 -20.91 -3.04
C SER A 193 -0.47 -19.61 -3.65
N ILE A 194 0.84 -19.40 -3.65
CA ILE A 194 1.50 -18.23 -4.25
C ILE A 194 1.19 -18.13 -5.75
N ARG A 195 1.23 -19.28 -6.44
CA ARG A 195 0.94 -19.37 -7.87
C ARG A 195 -0.47 -18.88 -8.19
N ARG A 196 -1.48 -19.33 -7.42
CA ARG A 196 -2.86 -18.85 -7.60
C ARG A 196 -2.98 -17.36 -7.30
N GLY A 197 -2.27 -16.85 -6.30
CA GLY A 197 -2.20 -15.41 -6.03
C GLY A 197 -1.77 -14.60 -7.26
N ILE A 198 -0.72 -15.04 -7.95
CA ILE A 198 -0.20 -14.37 -9.16
C ILE A 198 -1.15 -14.54 -10.36
N GLU A 199 -1.70 -15.74 -10.58
CA GLU A 199 -2.63 -16.01 -11.70
C GLU A 199 -3.90 -15.14 -11.60
N GLU A 200 -4.36 -14.85 -10.38
CA GLU A 200 -5.54 -14.03 -10.12
C GLU A 200 -5.31 -12.52 -10.35
N PHE A 201 -4.08 -12.08 -10.60
CA PHE A 201 -3.80 -10.70 -11.06
C PHE A 201 -4.55 -10.33 -12.35
N LEU A 202 -4.85 -11.33 -13.19
CA LEU A 202 -5.58 -11.12 -14.44
C LEU A 202 -7.09 -10.94 -14.23
N LEU A 203 -7.61 -11.33 -13.06
CA LEU A 203 -9.05 -11.31 -12.79
C LEU A 203 -9.62 -9.87 -12.80
N PRO A 204 -8.99 -8.87 -12.14
CA PRO A 204 -9.39 -7.46 -12.23
C PRO A 204 -9.34 -6.87 -13.65
N LEU A 205 -8.48 -7.39 -14.54
CA LEU A 205 -8.38 -6.90 -15.92
C LEU A 205 -9.64 -7.19 -16.73
N ARG A 206 -10.43 -8.21 -16.34
CA ARG A 206 -11.72 -8.52 -16.96
C ARG A 206 -12.82 -7.50 -16.60
N LYS A 207 -12.59 -6.69 -15.56
CA LYS A 207 -13.54 -5.67 -15.06
C LYS A 207 -12.86 -4.31 -14.88
N PRO A 208 -12.34 -3.70 -15.96
CA PRO A 208 -11.44 -2.55 -15.86
C PRO A 208 -12.07 -1.35 -15.16
N LYS A 209 -13.36 -1.08 -15.40
CA LYS A 209 -14.08 0.02 -14.73
C LYS A 209 -14.17 -0.18 -13.21
N SER A 210 -14.40 -1.41 -12.76
CA SER A 210 -14.46 -1.70 -11.32
C SER A 210 -13.08 -1.67 -10.70
N THR A 211 -12.05 -2.12 -11.42
CA THR A 211 -10.66 -2.11 -10.97
C THR A 211 -10.13 -0.69 -10.81
N LEU A 212 -10.40 0.18 -11.79
CA LEU A 212 -10.07 1.60 -11.68
C LEU A 212 -10.82 2.27 -10.52
N GLY A 213 -12.13 2.03 -10.40
CA GLY A 213 -12.93 2.60 -9.32
C GLY A 213 -12.47 2.15 -7.93
N PHE A 214 -12.14 0.86 -7.77
CA PHE A 214 -11.58 0.33 -6.53
C PHE A 214 -10.21 0.92 -6.24
N GLY A 215 -9.33 0.97 -7.25
CA GLY A 215 -8.01 1.59 -7.15
C GLY A 215 -8.07 3.05 -6.73
N LEU A 216 -8.99 3.84 -7.30
CA LEU A 216 -9.19 5.26 -6.94
C LEU A 216 -9.61 5.41 -5.48
N LEU A 217 -10.60 4.63 -5.04
CA LEU A 217 -11.07 4.64 -3.66
C LEU A 217 -9.95 4.21 -2.69
N LEU A 218 -9.14 3.22 -3.07
CA LEU A 218 -8.03 2.72 -2.26
C LEU A 218 -6.94 3.78 -2.15
N MET A 219 -6.55 4.37 -3.27
CA MET A 219 -5.57 5.45 -3.32
C MET A 219 -6.02 6.65 -2.49
N LEU A 220 -7.26 7.12 -2.64
CA LEU A 220 -7.82 8.21 -1.83
C LEU A 220 -7.81 7.89 -0.34
N THR A 221 -8.16 6.66 0.04
CA THR A 221 -8.12 6.23 1.45
C THR A 221 -6.70 6.20 1.99
N VAL A 222 -5.76 5.64 1.22
CA VAL A 222 -4.33 5.60 1.56
C VAL A 222 -3.82 7.03 1.76
N PHE A 223 -4.02 7.93 0.79
CA PHE A 223 -3.59 9.33 0.91
C PHE A 223 -4.20 10.03 2.12
N THR A 224 -5.51 9.90 2.32
CA THR A 224 -6.20 10.57 3.43
C THR A 224 -5.64 10.11 4.78
N LEU A 225 -5.49 8.79 4.98
CA LEU A 225 -4.94 8.25 6.23
C LEU A 225 -3.46 8.57 6.40
N TYR A 226 -2.67 8.60 5.32
CA TYR A 226 -1.27 9.03 5.39
C TYR A 226 -1.12 10.50 5.78
N ILE A 227 -1.97 11.40 5.26
CA ILE A 227 -1.96 12.81 5.66
C ILE A 227 -2.26 12.92 7.16
N VAL A 228 -3.31 12.25 7.64
CA VAL A 228 -3.68 12.24 9.06
C VAL A 228 -2.54 11.66 9.91
N ALA A 229 -1.96 10.54 9.50
CA ALA A 229 -0.83 9.89 10.15
C ALA A 229 0.38 10.85 10.23
N SER A 230 0.66 11.58 9.15
CA SER A 230 1.79 12.51 9.09
C SER A 230 1.61 13.69 10.05
N ILE A 231 0.39 14.22 10.18
CA ILE A 231 0.07 15.27 11.16
C ILE A 231 0.42 14.81 12.60
N PHE A 232 0.12 13.55 12.95
CA PHE A 232 0.47 12.99 14.26
C PHE A 232 1.98 12.84 14.49
N VAL A 233 2.76 12.63 13.43
CA VAL A 233 4.23 12.63 13.52
C VAL A 233 4.78 14.04 13.73
N PHE A 234 4.25 15.02 13.00
CA PHE A 234 4.74 16.40 13.06
C PHE A 234 4.38 17.09 14.38
N LEU A 235 3.25 16.76 15.00
CA LEU A 235 2.77 17.45 16.20
C LEU A 235 3.81 17.42 17.36
N PRO A 236 4.38 16.26 17.77
CA PRO A 236 5.42 16.23 18.80
C PRO A 236 6.74 16.87 18.37
N LEU A 237 7.07 16.85 17.08
CA LEU A 237 8.31 17.42 16.55
C LEU A 237 8.35 18.95 16.59
N ILE A 238 7.17 19.59 16.60
CA ILE A 238 7.06 21.03 16.84
C ILE A 238 7.51 21.37 18.27
N PHE A 239 7.19 20.51 19.25
CA PHE A 239 7.50 20.74 20.66
C PHE A 239 8.88 20.23 21.09
N SER A 240 9.36 19.14 20.48
CA SER A 240 10.65 18.54 20.81
C SER A 240 11.29 17.88 19.60
N ARG A 241 12.36 18.49 19.08
CA ARG A 241 13.23 17.92 18.05
C ARG A 241 14.25 16.96 18.67
N SER A 242 13.74 15.94 19.34
CA SER A 242 14.54 14.92 20.03
C SER A 242 14.13 13.52 19.59
N LEU A 243 14.95 12.54 19.93
CA LEU A 243 14.59 11.12 19.76
C LEU A 243 13.26 10.80 20.45
N ALA A 244 12.98 11.42 21.61
CA ALA A 244 11.73 11.24 22.33
C ALA A 244 10.53 11.84 21.56
N GLY A 245 10.70 13.01 20.94
CA GLY A 245 9.68 13.61 20.07
C GLY A 245 9.37 12.74 18.85
N LEU A 246 10.41 12.21 18.18
CA LEU A 246 10.25 11.27 17.07
C LEU A 246 9.53 9.98 17.49
N LEU A 247 9.86 9.44 18.67
CA LEU A 247 9.25 8.21 19.18
C LEU A 247 7.78 8.45 19.51
N LEU A 248 7.47 9.56 20.19
CA LEU A 248 6.09 9.95 20.46
C LEU A 248 5.29 10.14 19.17
N GLY A 249 5.87 10.78 18.16
CA GLY A 249 5.25 10.91 16.84
C GLY A 249 4.94 9.56 16.19
N ALA A 250 5.90 8.64 16.19
CA ALA A 250 5.71 7.29 15.66
C ALA A 250 4.63 6.50 16.42
N LEU A 251 4.57 6.63 17.75
CA LEU A 251 3.56 5.98 18.59
C LEU A 251 2.15 6.55 18.35
N LEU A 252 2.02 7.87 18.18
CA LEU A 252 0.74 8.53 17.85
C LEU A 252 0.27 8.21 16.43
N GLN A 253 1.20 8.01 15.50
CA GLN A 253 0.92 7.61 14.13
C GLN A 253 0.43 6.15 14.02
N ALA A 254 0.94 5.26 14.88
CA ALA A 254 0.74 3.82 14.77
C ALA A 254 -0.75 3.38 14.70
N PRO A 255 -1.70 3.93 15.47
CA PRO A 255 -3.12 3.57 15.35
C PRO A 255 -3.74 3.89 13.98
N VAL A 256 -3.35 5.02 13.38
CA VAL A 256 -3.86 5.43 12.05
C VAL A 256 -3.31 4.50 10.97
N MET A 257 -2.02 4.17 11.05
CA MET A 257 -1.38 3.20 10.16
C MET A 257 -1.95 1.79 10.35
N ALA A 258 -2.25 1.39 11.58
CA ALA A 258 -2.89 0.12 11.88
C ALA A 258 -4.27 0.03 11.23
N LEU A 259 -5.08 1.09 11.34
CA LEU A 259 -6.36 1.20 10.66
C LEU A 259 -6.19 1.08 9.14
N LEU A 260 -5.20 1.78 8.56
CA LEU A 260 -4.90 1.72 7.14
C LEU A 260 -4.56 0.29 6.68
N HIS A 261 -3.69 -0.41 7.40
CA HIS A 261 -3.31 -1.79 7.06
C HIS A 261 -4.47 -2.78 7.22
N ALA A 262 -5.27 -2.63 8.29
CA ALA A 262 -6.45 -3.46 8.47
C ALA A 262 -7.48 -3.21 7.35
N PHE A 263 -7.74 -1.94 7.05
CA PHE A 263 -8.69 -1.54 6.00
C PHE A 263 -8.28 -2.03 4.63
N THR A 264 -7.03 -1.78 4.22
CA THR A 264 -6.54 -2.20 2.89
C THR A 264 -6.58 -3.72 2.74
N SER A 265 -6.28 -4.49 3.79
CA SER A 265 -6.37 -5.96 3.78
C SER A 265 -7.81 -6.44 3.58
N VAL A 266 -8.75 -5.92 4.36
CA VAL A 266 -10.18 -6.27 4.29
C VAL A 266 -10.79 -5.83 2.96
N ALA A 267 -10.49 -4.61 2.49
CA ALA A 267 -10.98 -4.07 1.23
C ALA A 267 -10.49 -4.89 0.05
N SER A 268 -9.21 -5.27 0.04
CA SER A 268 -8.62 -6.11 -1.01
C SER A 268 -9.28 -7.49 -1.05
N LEU A 269 -9.53 -8.12 0.10
CA LEU A 269 -10.25 -9.38 0.17
C LEU A 269 -11.70 -9.25 -0.34
N SER A 270 -12.40 -8.22 0.10
CA SER A 270 -13.77 -7.93 -0.36
C SER A 270 -13.84 -7.69 -1.86
N PHE A 271 -12.80 -7.08 -2.43
CA PHE A 271 -12.70 -6.86 -3.86
C PHE A 271 -12.45 -8.15 -4.63
N TYR A 272 -11.52 -8.99 -4.16
CA TYR A 272 -11.27 -10.30 -4.72
C TYR A 272 -12.53 -11.18 -4.72
N GLU A 273 -13.21 -11.30 -3.57
CA GLU A 273 -14.41 -12.14 -3.42
C GLU A 273 -15.56 -11.65 -4.31
N ASN A 274 -15.85 -10.34 -4.31
CA ASN A 274 -16.94 -9.79 -5.12
C ASN A 274 -16.67 -9.84 -6.62
N LEU A 275 -15.41 -9.69 -7.06
CA LEU A 275 -15.07 -9.87 -8.47
C LEU A 275 -15.26 -11.33 -8.91
N ARG A 276 -14.88 -12.29 -8.06
CA ARG A 276 -15.05 -13.72 -8.34
C ARG A 276 -16.53 -14.10 -8.42
N GLU A 277 -17.34 -13.61 -7.49
CA GLU A 277 -18.80 -13.81 -7.47
C GLU A 277 -19.46 -13.26 -8.74
N GLU A 278 -19.14 -12.02 -9.11
CA GLU A 278 -19.69 -11.36 -10.31
C GLU A 278 -19.33 -12.12 -11.60
N LEU A 279 -18.09 -12.60 -11.73
CA LEU A 279 -17.65 -13.35 -12.90
C LEU A 279 -18.29 -14.74 -12.99
N LEU A 280 -18.53 -15.39 -11.85
CA LEU A 280 -19.26 -16.66 -11.80
C LEU A 280 -20.73 -16.47 -12.21
N ASN A 281 -21.39 -15.44 -11.70
CA ASN A 281 -22.78 -15.12 -12.05
C ASN A 281 -22.93 -14.82 -13.55
N GLN A 282 -21.97 -14.11 -14.13
CA GLN A 282 -21.96 -13.83 -15.58
C GLN A 282 -21.72 -15.08 -16.44
N ALA A 283 -20.83 -15.98 -16.01
CA ALA A 283 -20.61 -17.25 -16.71
C ALA A 283 -21.89 -18.12 -16.70
N GLN A 284 -22.58 -18.16 -15.56
CA GLN A 284 -23.84 -18.90 -15.41
C GLN A 284 -24.98 -18.29 -16.24
N SER A 285 -25.12 -16.96 -16.28
CA SER A 285 -26.16 -16.30 -17.08
C SER A 285 -25.99 -16.54 -18.58
N ILE A 286 -24.74 -16.59 -19.08
CA ILE A 286 -24.45 -16.89 -20.48
C ILE A 286 -24.79 -18.36 -20.80
N MET A 287 -24.53 -19.30 -19.88
CA MET A 287 -24.86 -20.73 -20.10
C MET A 287 -26.36 -21.02 -20.09
N THR A 288 -27.15 -20.28 -19.31
CA THR A 288 -28.61 -20.43 -19.33
C THR A 288 -29.24 -19.91 -20.61
N ASP A 289 -28.69 -18.86 -21.22
CA ASP A 289 -29.24 -18.24 -22.43
C ASP A 289 -29.00 -19.09 -23.69
N VAL A 290 -27.88 -19.84 -23.73
CA VAL A 290 -27.56 -20.76 -24.84
C VAL A 290 -28.43 -22.02 -24.85
N ARG A 291 -29.03 -22.41 -23.72
CA ARG A 291 -29.95 -23.57 -23.66
C ARG A 291 -31.38 -23.24 -24.11
N THR A 292 -31.67 -21.98 -24.40
CA THR A 292 -33.00 -21.49 -24.81
C THR A 292 -33.16 -21.33 -26.33
N TYR A 293 -32.21 -21.80 -27.14
CA TYR A 293 -32.28 -21.80 -28.60
C TYR A 293 -32.21 -23.21 -29.19
#